data_AF-A0A1Q8QIH5-F1
#
_entry.id   AF-A0A1Q8QIH5-F1
#
_cell.length_a   1.000
_cell.length_b   1.000
_cell.length_c   1.000
_cell.angle_alpha   90.00
_cell.angle_beta   90.00
_cell.angle_gamma   90.00
#
_symmetry.space_group_name_H-M   'P 1'
#
loop_
_entity.id
_entity.type
_entity.pdbx_description
1 polymer ?
#
loop_
_entity_poly.entity_id
_entity_poly.type
_entity_poly.pdbx_seq_one_letter_code
_entity_poly.pdbx_strand_id
1 'polypeptide(L)'
;MFKSGARNEKIEIFKKQNEDMKLGTCDVKDLFYEGFNGRIFKAYMRLPECPTTQVFNMFKQKYGECTKVEDSLDNFICTWDWKRVKLEYSIDMENSYTEITYTYKITENEYKRYLKEKEAGKKDPY
;
A
#
# COMPACT_ATOMS: atom_id res chain seq x y z
N MET A 1 -21.17 2.40 -32.18
CA MET A 1 -20.93 1.85 -30.83
C MET A 1 -19.50 1.32 -30.78
N PHE A 2 -18.56 2.08 -30.23
CA PHE A 2 -17.22 1.58 -29.97
C PHE A 2 -17.20 0.98 -28.57
N LYS A 3 -17.26 -0.36 -28.45
CA LYS A 3 -16.79 -1.05 -27.25
C LYS A 3 -15.27 -0.89 -27.24
N SER A 4 -14.77 0.16 -26.60
CA SER A 4 -13.35 0.24 -26.25
C SER A 4 -13.11 -0.86 -25.21
N GLY A 5 -12.68 -2.03 -25.68
CA GLY A 5 -12.31 -3.15 -24.83
C GLY A 5 -11.34 -2.70 -23.75
N ALA A 6 -11.48 -3.28 -22.55
CA ALA A 6 -10.58 -3.12 -21.42
C ALA A 6 -9.13 -3.25 -21.90
N ARG A 7 -8.45 -2.11 -22.04
CA ARG A 7 -7.15 -1.99 -22.70
C ARG A 7 -6.05 -2.48 -21.76
N ASN A 8 -5.81 -3.80 -21.70
CA ASN A 8 -4.57 -4.40 -21.17
C ASN A 8 -4.04 -3.82 -19.85
N GLU A 9 -4.91 -3.36 -18.95
CA GLU A 9 -4.45 -2.74 -17.72
C GLU A 9 -3.97 -3.88 -16.79
N LYS A 10 -2.68 -3.91 -16.45
CA LYS A 10 -2.08 -4.93 -15.56
C LYS A 10 -1.70 -4.28 -14.25
N ILE A 11 -1.76 -5.07 -13.18
CA ILE A 11 -1.15 -4.68 -11.90
C ILE A 11 0.35 -4.87 -12.06
N GLU A 12 1.09 -3.85 -11.70
CA GLU A 12 2.55 -3.86 -11.78
C GLU A 12 3.10 -3.77 -10.36
N ILE A 13 3.95 -4.73 -10.01
CA ILE A 13 4.82 -4.64 -8.84
C ILE A 13 6.18 -4.21 -9.36
N PHE A 14 6.67 -3.06 -8.90
CA PHE A 14 7.92 -2.51 -9.39
C PHE A 14 8.73 -1.83 -8.28
N LYS A 15 10.05 -1.76 -8.51
CA LYS A 15 10.99 -0.90 -7.77
C LYS A 15 11.32 0.29 -8.65
N LYS A 16 11.37 1.50 -8.09
CA LYS A 16 11.92 2.65 -8.83
C LYS A 16 13.45 2.61 -8.75
N GLN A 17 14.12 2.90 -9.86
CA GLN A 17 15.57 2.71 -9.97
C GLN A 17 16.41 3.77 -9.23
N ASN A 18 15.83 4.91 -8.85
CA ASN A 18 16.54 6.03 -8.21
C ASN A 18 15.78 6.57 -6.98
N GLU A 19 15.12 5.68 -6.22
CA GLU A 19 14.43 6.09 -5.01
C GLU A 19 15.39 6.10 -3.83
N ASP A 20 15.33 7.16 -3.03
CA ASP A 20 16.06 7.18 -1.77
C ASP A 20 15.50 6.10 -0.86
N MET A 21 16.33 5.15 -0.48
CA MET A 21 15.93 3.99 0.35
C MET A 21 15.91 4.41 1.82
N LYS A 22 15.18 5.49 2.10
CA LYS A 22 15.06 6.12 3.41
C LYS A 22 13.63 6.55 3.69
N LEU A 23 13.23 6.38 4.94
CA LEU A 23 12.00 6.91 5.49
C LEU A 23 12.36 7.80 6.68
N GLY A 24 12.45 9.11 6.44
CA GLY A 24 12.99 10.05 7.43
C GLY A 24 14.45 9.71 7.74
N THR A 25 14.72 9.33 8.98
CA THR A 25 16.06 8.93 9.45
C THR A 25 16.30 7.42 9.35
N CYS A 26 15.32 6.63 8.91
CA CYS A 26 15.40 5.18 8.88
C CYS A 26 15.77 4.65 7.50
N ASP A 27 16.71 3.72 7.45
CA ASP A 27 17.07 3.03 6.21
C ASP A 27 16.02 1.98 5.85
N VAL A 28 15.65 1.94 4.58
CA VAL A 28 14.68 1.00 4.01
C VAL A 28 15.46 -0.08 3.27
N LYS A 29 15.31 -1.34 3.70
CA LYS A 29 15.98 -2.49 3.07
C LYS A 29 15.31 -2.84 1.75
N ASP A 30 13.99 -2.90 1.77
CA ASP A 30 13.16 -3.27 0.64
C ASP A 30 12.04 -2.27 0.46
N LEU A 31 11.83 -1.83 -0.78
CA LEU A 31 10.76 -0.92 -1.16
C LEU A 31 10.16 -1.38 -2.48
N PHE A 32 8.86 -1.67 -2.47
CA PHE A 32 8.12 -2.09 -3.65
C PHE A 32 6.84 -1.29 -3.76
N TYR A 33 6.45 -1.01 -5.00
CA TYR A 33 5.19 -0.35 -5.30
C TYR A 33 4.26 -1.31 -6.01
N GLU A 34 2.99 -1.27 -5.61
CA GLU A 34 1.90 -1.84 -6.36
C GLU A 34 1.15 -0.70 -7.03
N GLY A 35 1.03 -0.80 -8.35
CA GLY A 35 0.36 0.21 -9.15
C GLY A 35 -0.55 -0.40 -10.20
N PHE A 36 -1.45 0.44 -10.69
CA PHE A 36 -2.33 0.13 -11.80
C PHE A 36 -2.50 1.38 -12.65
N ASN A 37 -2.39 1.23 -13.98
CA ASN A 37 -2.50 2.34 -14.93
C ASN A 37 -1.56 3.53 -14.58
N GLY A 38 -0.30 3.21 -14.23
CA GLY A 38 0.71 4.21 -13.85
C GLY A 38 0.50 4.89 -12.50
N ARG A 39 -0.57 4.57 -11.75
CA ARG A 39 -0.84 5.11 -10.42
C ARG A 39 -0.43 4.12 -9.34
N ILE A 40 0.42 4.56 -8.42
CA ILE A 40 0.78 3.82 -7.22
C ILE A 40 -0.40 3.87 -6.26
N PHE A 41 -0.87 2.69 -5.83
CA PHE A 41 -1.89 2.63 -4.77
C PHE A 41 -1.36 1.99 -3.50
N LYS A 42 -0.25 1.26 -3.57
CA LYS A 42 0.35 0.64 -2.40
C LYS A 42 1.86 0.72 -2.44
N ALA A 43 2.47 0.93 -1.28
CA ALA A 43 3.90 0.81 -1.08
C ALA A 43 4.16 -0.18 0.06
N TYR A 44 5.07 -1.12 -0.18
CA TYR A 44 5.55 -2.07 0.80
C TYR A 44 6.98 -1.69 1.16
N MET A 45 7.26 -1.58 2.44
CA MET A 45 8.58 -1.23 2.97
C MET A 45 9.01 -2.22 4.04
N ARG A 46 10.27 -2.64 4.04
CA ARG A 46 10.90 -3.31 5.19
C ARG A 46 12.00 -2.46 5.80
N LEU A 47 11.93 -2.28 7.11
CA LEU A 47 12.87 -1.48 7.87
C LEU A 47 13.47 -2.34 8.99
N PRO A 48 14.73 -2.78 8.84
CA PRO A 48 15.36 -3.71 9.78
C PRO A 48 15.75 -3.07 11.12
N GLU A 49 16.14 -1.79 11.12
CA GLU A 49 16.68 -1.12 12.32
C GLU A 49 15.80 0.05 12.80
N CYS A 50 14.59 0.20 12.24
CA CYS A 50 13.70 1.29 12.58
C CYS A 50 12.57 0.82 13.51
N PRO A 51 12.47 1.39 14.73
CA PRO A 51 11.38 1.07 15.64
C PRO A 51 10.01 1.42 15.05
N THR A 52 9.04 0.50 15.15
CA THR A 52 7.65 0.70 14.69
C THR A 52 7.03 2.00 15.22
N THR A 53 7.27 2.32 16.51
CA THR A 53 6.78 3.55 17.14
C THR A 53 7.33 4.81 16.49
N GLN A 54 8.60 4.80 16.08
CA GLN A 54 9.24 5.94 15.42
C GLN A 54 8.62 6.17 14.04
N VAL A 55 8.48 5.10 13.25
CA VAL A 55 7.79 5.14 11.96
C VAL A 55 6.36 5.66 12.12
N PHE A 56 5.62 5.11 13.10
CA PHE A 56 4.26 5.55 13.41
C PHE A 56 4.18 7.04 13.68
N ASN A 57 5.09 7.55 14.51
CA ASN A 57 5.17 8.97 14.80
C ASN A 57 5.47 9.82 13.55
N MET A 58 6.29 9.35 12.61
CA MET A 58 6.51 10.06 11.33
C MET A 58 5.22 10.18 10.51
N PHE A 59 4.47 9.08 10.38
CA PHE A 59 3.20 9.11 9.64
C PHE A 59 2.13 9.92 10.36
N LYS A 60 2.09 9.87 11.69
CA LYS A 60 1.23 10.71 12.52
C LYS A 60 1.58 12.19 12.41
N GLN A 61 2.86 12.56 12.35
CA GLN A 61 3.28 13.95 12.09
C GLN A 61 2.81 14.42 10.69
N LYS A 62 2.85 13.55 9.69
CA LYS A 62 2.44 13.87 8.32
C LYS A 62 0.91 13.97 8.15
N TYR A 63 0.16 13.07 8.76
CA TYR A 63 -1.27 12.90 8.51
C TYR A 63 -2.17 13.26 9.70
N GLY A 64 -1.61 13.56 10.87
CA GLY A 64 -2.35 13.80 12.12
C GLY A 64 -2.72 12.50 12.83
N GLU A 65 -3.67 12.57 13.77
CA GLU A 65 -4.18 11.38 14.47
C GLU A 65 -4.95 10.45 13.53
N CYS A 66 -4.85 9.15 13.78
CA CYS A 66 -5.63 8.14 13.09
C CYS A 66 -7.13 8.39 13.31
N THR A 67 -7.96 8.26 12.26
CA THR A 67 -9.41 8.20 12.42
C THR A 67 -9.90 6.85 12.89
N LYS A 68 -9.16 5.78 12.56
CA LYS A 68 -9.43 4.43 13.02
C LYS A 68 -8.11 3.72 13.31
N VAL A 69 -8.09 2.99 14.43
CA VAL A 69 -6.99 2.13 14.84
C VAL A 69 -7.54 0.72 15.00
N GLU A 70 -6.84 -0.25 14.42
CA GLU A 70 -7.13 -1.68 14.61
C GLU A 70 -5.83 -2.32 15.08
N ASP A 71 -5.86 -2.93 16.26
CA ASP A 71 -4.67 -3.50 16.89
C ASP A 71 -4.89 -4.99 17.13
N SER A 72 -3.92 -5.79 16.73
CA SER A 72 -3.89 -7.25 16.84
C SER A 72 -2.47 -7.69 17.22
N LEU A 73 -2.32 -8.93 17.68
CA LEU A 73 -1.01 -9.45 18.11
C LEU A 73 0.08 -9.27 17.04
N ASP A 74 -0.27 -9.43 15.77
CA ASP A 74 0.69 -9.42 14.67
C ASP A 74 0.68 -8.14 13.84
N ASN A 75 -0.41 -7.37 13.93
CA ASN A 75 -0.62 -6.20 13.08
C ASN A 75 -1.22 -5.02 13.84
N PHE A 76 -0.62 -3.85 13.64
CA PHE A 76 -1.19 -2.57 14.01
C PHE A 76 -1.60 -1.82 12.74
N ILE A 77 -2.85 -1.39 12.64
CA ILE A 77 -3.39 -0.70 11.48
C ILE A 77 -3.88 0.68 11.90
N CYS A 78 -3.38 1.71 11.23
CA CYS A 78 -3.87 3.07 11.36
C CYS A 78 -4.47 3.55 10.04
N THR A 79 -5.65 4.14 10.12
CA THR A 79 -6.38 4.68 8.99
C THR A 79 -6.60 6.18 9.18
N TRP A 80 -6.44 6.95 8.10
CA TRP A 80 -6.87 8.34 7.98
C TRP A 80 -7.90 8.46 6.87
N ASP A 81 -9.19 8.35 7.18
CA ASP A 81 -10.24 8.26 6.16
C ASP A 81 -10.37 9.52 5.30
N TRP A 82 -10.26 10.70 5.93
CA TRP A 82 -10.27 12.00 5.26
C TRP A 82 -9.07 12.19 4.32
N LYS A 83 -7.93 11.55 4.62
CA LYS A 83 -6.76 11.49 3.72
C LYS A 83 -6.82 10.30 2.77
N ARG A 84 -7.77 9.39 2.97
CA ARG A 84 -7.93 8.14 2.21
C ARG A 84 -6.68 7.28 2.25
N VAL A 85 -6.04 7.21 3.42
CA VAL A 85 -4.81 6.46 3.68
C VAL A 85 -5.09 5.34 4.68
N LYS A 86 -4.50 4.17 4.43
CA LYS A 86 -4.39 3.07 5.39
C LYS A 86 -2.92 2.70 5.53
N LEU A 87 -2.50 2.43 6.75
CA LEU A 87 -1.15 2.05 7.08
C LEU A 87 -1.19 0.84 7.99
N GLU A 88 -0.49 -0.20 7.57
CA GLU A 88 -0.45 -1.49 8.26
C GLU A 88 0.99 -1.76 8.65
N TYR A 89 1.19 -2.04 9.92
CA TYR A 89 2.46 -2.39 10.52
C TYR A 89 2.39 -3.83 10.94
N SER A 90 3.32 -4.65 10.47
CA SER A 90 3.57 -5.98 11.01
C SER A 90 4.96 -6.02 11.62
N ILE A 91 5.06 -6.67 12.78
CA ILE A 91 6.35 -6.94 13.42
C ILE A 91 6.67 -8.40 13.10
N ASP A 92 7.70 -8.61 12.27
CA ASP A 92 8.25 -9.94 12.10
C ASP A 92 9.15 -10.24 13.30
N MET A 93 8.62 -10.98 14.27
CA MET A 93 9.36 -11.37 15.48
C MET A 93 10.54 -12.30 15.19
N GLU A 94 10.52 -13.05 14.08
CA GLU A 94 11.61 -13.97 13.72
C GLU A 94 12.82 -13.21 13.18
N ASN A 95 12.57 -12.16 12.40
CA ASN A 95 13.61 -11.41 11.71
C ASN A 95 13.85 -10.00 12.29
N SER A 96 13.12 -9.63 13.34
CA SER A 96 13.23 -8.35 14.06
C SER A 96 13.09 -7.11 13.16
N TYR A 97 12.33 -7.18 12.06
CA TYR A 97 12.07 -6.04 11.19
C TYR A 97 10.63 -5.55 11.27
N THR A 98 10.45 -4.26 10.99
CA THR A 98 9.14 -3.65 10.79
C THR A 98 8.79 -3.72 9.31
N GLU A 99 7.67 -4.37 8.96
CA GLU A 99 7.08 -4.18 7.63
C GLU A 99 5.97 -3.14 7.68
N ILE A 100 5.94 -2.32 6.66
CA ILE A 100 4.94 -1.29 6.49
C ILE A 100 4.26 -1.50 5.15
N THR A 101 2.95 -1.62 5.17
CA THR A 101 2.12 -1.50 3.98
C THR A 101 1.35 -0.19 4.03
N TYR A 102 1.67 0.70 3.11
CA TYR A 102 1.01 2.00 2.95
C TYR A 102 0.06 1.94 1.75
N THR A 103 -1.24 2.16 1.95
CA THR A 103 -2.28 2.03 0.92
C THR A 103 -3.09 3.32 0.74
N TYR A 104 -3.29 3.74 -0.52
CA TYR A 104 -4.23 4.78 -0.92
C TYR A 104 -5.62 4.17 -1.22
N LYS A 105 -6.58 4.39 -0.31
CA LYS A 105 -7.94 3.79 -0.36
C LYS A 105 -8.74 4.19 -1.60
N ILE A 106 -8.53 5.39 -2.17
CA ILE A 106 -9.22 5.80 -3.41
C ILE A 106 -8.87 4.88 -4.57
N THR A 107 -7.57 4.71 -4.79
CA THR A 107 -7.03 3.94 -5.89
C THR A 107 -7.25 2.45 -5.65
N GLU A 108 -7.25 2.00 -4.39
CA GLU A 108 -7.67 0.64 -4.01
C GLU A 108 -9.12 0.34 -4.41
N ASN A 109 -10.05 1.28 -4.23
CA ASN A 109 -11.45 1.09 -4.65
C ASN A 109 -11.59 1.08 -6.18
N GLU A 110 -10.88 1.96 -6.89
CA GLU A 110 -10.80 1.95 -8.36
C GLU A 110 -10.26 0.59 -8.86
N TYR A 111 -9.24 0.07 -8.19
CA TYR A 111 -8.68 -1.25 -8.44
C TYR A 111 -9.66 -2.39 -8.19
N LYS A 112 -10.36 -2.40 -7.04
CA LYS A 112 -11.40 -3.41 -6.74
C LYS A 112 -12.51 -3.40 -7.79
N ARG A 113 -12.90 -2.21 -8.26
CA ARG A 113 -13.85 -2.08 -9.37
C ARG A 113 -13.29 -2.70 -10.66
N TYR A 114 -12.03 -2.38 -11.01
CA TYR A 114 -11.36 -2.98 -12.16
C TYR A 114 -11.33 -4.52 -12.08
N LEU A 115 -10.97 -5.11 -10.93
CA LEU A 115 -10.97 -6.56 -10.75
C LEU A 115 -12.35 -7.17 -10.99
N LYS A 116 -13.38 -6.56 -10.39
CA LYS A 116 -14.78 -7.02 -10.55
C LYS A 116 -15.24 -6.96 -12.00
N GLU A 117 -14.90 -5.88 -12.72
CA GLU A 117 -15.22 -5.70 -14.14
C GLU A 117 -14.46 -6.71 -15.02
N LYS A 118 -13.19 -6.99 -14.71
CA LYS A 118 -12.37 -8.01 -15.38
C LYS A 118 -12.92 -9.42 -15.19
N GLU A 119 -13.35 -9.77 -13.97
CA GLU A 119 -13.97 -11.06 -13.67
C GLU A 119 -15.35 -11.20 -14.35
N ALA A 120 -16.14 -10.14 -14.37
CA ALA A 120 -17.41 -10.12 -15.10
C ALA A 120 -17.21 -10.28 -16.61
N GLY A 121 -16.17 -9.67 -17.18
CA GLY A 121 -15.79 -9.83 -18.59
C GLY A 121 -15.23 -11.21 -18.95
N LYS A 122 -14.88 -12.05 -17.96
CA LYS A 122 -14.49 -13.46 -18.16
C LYS A 122 -15.68 -14.43 -18.08
N LYS A 123 -16.87 -13.98 -17.69
CA LYS A 123 -18.06 -14.83 -17.51
C LYS A 123 -18.96 -14.95 -18.75
N ASP A 124 -18.57 -14.40 -19.89
CA ASP A 124 -19.20 -14.69 -21.19
C ASP A 124 -18.29 -15.57 -22.07
N PRO A 125 -18.36 -16.90 -21.93
CA PRO A 125 -18.13 -17.80 -23.04
C PRO A 125 -19.47 -18.04 -23.73
N TYR A 126 -19.71 -17.35 -24.86
CA TYR A 126 -20.47 -17.98 -25.94
C TYR A 126 -19.60 -19.05 -26.58
#